data_AF-A0A381WWP2-F1
#
_entry.id   AF-A0A381WWP2-F1
#
_cell.length_a   1.000
_cell.length_b   1.000
_cell.length_c   1.000
_cell.angle_alpha   90.00
_cell.angle_beta   90.00
_cell.angle_gamma   90.00
#
_symmetry.space_group_name_H-M   'P 1'
#
loop_
_entity.id
_entity.type
_entity.pdbx_description
1 polymer ?
#
loop_
_entity_poly.entity_id
_entity_poly.type
_entity_poly.pdbx_seq_one_letter_code
_entity_poly.pdbx_strand_id
1 'polypeptide(L)'
;TETADRFEHKAPPISKRLQAMRQLADKGWPLGLRFDPLIFDDTFKNRYQRLFEEVFSVLAPETLHSVTVGPFRMPQRFFRNLVRLYPSEPLFASPFQNRSGSVSYSTTQEEEMIGFCREELAAYVPPERLFSCSVDTRQHWNPPAQVPQATGVPTQ
;
A
#
# COMPACT_ATOMS: atom_id res chain seq x y z
N THR A 1 -14.88 -1.21 -3.95
CA THR A 1 -14.41 -1.82 -5.20
C THR A 1 -14.82 -3.27 -5.18
N GLU A 2 -15.04 -3.86 -6.35
CA GLU A 2 -15.36 -5.29 -6.49
C GLU A 2 -14.37 -6.19 -5.74
N THR A 3 -13.09 -5.83 -5.71
CA THR A 3 -12.03 -6.51 -4.95
C THR A 3 -12.27 -6.47 -3.44
N ALA A 4 -12.64 -5.32 -2.87
CA ALA A 4 -12.89 -5.18 -1.43
C ALA A 4 -14.14 -5.99 -1.01
N ASP A 5 -15.19 -5.95 -1.82
CA ASP A 5 -16.43 -6.70 -1.54
C ASP A 5 -16.18 -8.22 -1.59
N ARG A 6 -15.27 -8.65 -2.47
CA ARG A 6 -14.90 -10.06 -2.65
C ARG A 6 -13.97 -10.61 -1.56
N PHE A 7 -12.98 -9.84 -1.11
CA PHE A 7 -11.90 -10.36 -0.25
C PHE A 7 -11.87 -9.79 1.17
N GLU A 8 -12.45 -8.61 1.42
CA GLU A 8 -12.40 -7.94 2.72
C GLU A 8 -13.68 -8.17 3.52
N HIS A 9 -14.03 -9.44 3.73
CA HIS A 9 -15.24 -9.80 4.45
C HIS A 9 -15.31 -9.13 5.83
N LYS A 10 -16.46 -8.53 6.14
CA LYS A 10 -16.75 -7.79 7.39
C LYS A 10 -16.00 -6.46 7.53
N ALA A 11 -15.23 -6.03 6.52
CA ALA A 11 -14.70 -4.68 6.49
C ALA A 11 -15.79 -3.67 6.08
N PRO A 12 -15.69 -2.39 6.51
CA PRO A 12 -16.60 -1.36 6.04
C PRO A 12 -16.54 -1.21 4.51
N PRO A 13 -17.66 -0.93 3.83
CA PRO A 13 -17.63 -0.65 2.39
C PRO A 13 -16.82 0.62 2.11
N ILE A 14 -16.32 0.76 0.87
CA ILE A 14 -15.47 1.89 0.46
C ILE A 14 -16.13 3.24 0.76
N SER A 15 -17.43 3.39 0.50
CA SER A 15 -18.17 4.62 0.79
C SER A 15 -18.09 5.06 2.25
N LYS A 16 -18.10 4.12 3.20
CA LYS A 16 -17.94 4.42 4.64
C LYS A 16 -16.51 4.83 4.98
N ARG A 17 -15.51 4.24 4.32
CA ARG A 17 -14.10 4.63 4.48
C ARG A 17 -13.86 6.04 3.95
N LEU A 18 -14.40 6.36 2.77
CA LEU A 18 -14.36 7.70 2.18
C LEU A 18 -15.03 8.75 3.07
N GLN A 19 -16.20 8.43 3.62
CA GLN A 19 -16.87 9.31 4.58
C GLN A 19 -16.00 9.59 5.81
N ALA A 20 -15.38 8.55 6.38
CA ALA A 20 -14.50 8.71 7.54
C ALA A 20 -13.24 9.51 7.21
N MET A 21 -12.61 9.25 6.06
CA MET A 21 -11.44 10.01 5.60
C MET A 21 -11.78 11.49 5.42
N ARG A 22 -12.91 11.82 4.79
CA ARG A 22 -13.37 13.21 4.65
C ARG A 22 -13.57 13.88 6.00
N GLN A 23 -14.23 13.24 6.96
CA GLN A 23 -14.44 13.81 8.30
C GLN A 23 -13.14 14.10 9.05
N LEU A 24 -12.10 13.27 8.85
CA LEU A 24 -10.79 13.50 9.43
C LEU A 24 -10.07 14.66 8.75
N ALA A 25 -10.08 14.70 7.41
CA ALA A 25 -9.54 15.81 6.62
C ALA A 25 -10.19 17.15 6.96
N ASP A 26 -11.53 17.20 7.07
CA ASP A 26 -12.29 18.42 7.43
C ASP A 26 -11.92 18.95 8.82
N LYS A 27 -11.41 18.08 9.70
CA LYS A 27 -10.91 18.43 11.04
C LYS A 27 -9.40 18.77 11.05
N GLY A 28 -8.76 18.84 9.88
CA GLY A 28 -7.35 19.18 9.72
C GLY A 28 -6.38 18.03 10.03
N TRP A 29 -6.86 16.78 10.11
CA TRP A 29 -5.95 15.65 10.32
C TRP A 29 -5.23 15.29 9.02
N PRO A 30 -3.88 15.22 9.02
CA PRO A 30 -3.14 14.75 7.87
C PRO A 30 -3.39 13.25 7.64
N LEU A 31 -3.72 12.87 6.41
CA LEU A 31 -4.09 11.49 6.06
C LEU A 31 -2.95 10.73 5.41
N GLY A 32 -2.77 9.47 5.82
CA GLY A 32 -1.91 8.50 5.16
C GLY A 32 -2.77 7.47 4.43
N LEU A 33 -2.69 7.42 3.10
CA LEU A 33 -3.39 6.41 2.30
C LEU A 33 -2.49 5.19 2.04
N ARG A 34 -3.11 4.01 2.08
CA ARG A 34 -2.46 2.72 1.86
C ARG A 34 -3.27 1.90 0.86
N PHE A 35 -2.74 1.75 -0.33
CA PHE A 35 -3.21 0.84 -1.36
C PHE A 35 -2.31 -0.40 -1.34
N ASP A 36 -2.41 -1.14 -0.23
CA ASP A 36 -1.57 -2.27 0.10
C ASP A 36 -2.43 -3.33 0.83
N PRO A 37 -2.73 -4.48 0.19
CA PRO A 37 -2.09 -5.00 -1.01
C PRO A 37 -2.73 -4.53 -2.33
N LEU A 38 -1.91 -4.40 -3.38
CA LEU A 38 -2.36 -4.41 -4.76
C LEU A 38 -2.72 -5.84 -5.18
N ILE A 39 -3.89 -6.01 -5.78
CA ILE A 39 -4.41 -7.30 -6.25
C ILE A 39 -4.45 -7.33 -7.77
N PHE A 40 -3.83 -8.35 -8.36
CA PHE A 40 -3.80 -8.52 -9.80
C PHE A 40 -5.00 -9.33 -10.31
N ASP A 41 -5.56 -8.86 -11.42
CA ASP A 41 -6.23 -9.67 -12.45
C ASP A 41 -6.30 -8.85 -13.75
N ASP A 42 -6.97 -9.37 -14.77
CA ASP A 42 -7.04 -8.75 -16.10
C ASP A 42 -7.68 -7.35 -16.13
N THR A 43 -8.36 -6.93 -15.06
CA THR A 43 -9.06 -5.64 -14.97
C THR A 43 -8.48 -4.71 -13.91
N PHE A 44 -7.34 -5.06 -13.30
CA PHE A 44 -6.76 -4.31 -12.18
C PHE A 44 -6.57 -2.82 -12.50
N LYS A 45 -6.06 -2.49 -13.71
CA LYS A 45 -5.81 -1.11 -14.13
C LYS A 45 -7.07 -0.24 -14.01
N ASN A 46 -8.15 -0.67 -14.65
CA ASN A 46 -9.44 0.04 -14.62
C ASN A 46 -10.00 0.17 -13.20
N ARG A 47 -9.80 -0.82 -12.34
CA ARG A 47 -10.30 -0.77 -10.96
C ARG A 47 -9.51 0.19 -10.09
N TYR A 48 -8.19 0.21 -10.21
CA TYR A 48 -7.37 1.16 -9.46
C TYR A 48 -7.57 2.59 -9.95
N GLN A 49 -7.68 2.80 -11.26
CA GLN A 49 -8.04 4.11 -11.81
C GLN A 49 -9.36 4.64 -11.20
N ARG A 50 -10.44 3.85 -11.25
CA ARG A 50 -11.73 4.23 -10.65
C ARG A 50 -11.65 4.46 -9.14
N LEU A 51 -10.88 3.64 -8.43
CA LEU A 51 -10.68 3.80 -6.99
C LEU A 51 -9.98 5.13 -6.68
N PHE A 52 -8.94 5.49 -7.45
CA PHE A 52 -8.25 6.76 -7.26
C PHE A 52 -9.15 7.95 -7.60
N GLU A 53 -9.90 7.89 -8.71
CA GLU A 53 -10.92 8.90 -9.03
C GLU A 53 -11.93 9.08 -7.88
N GLU A 54 -12.45 7.98 -7.31
CA GLU A 54 -13.39 8.03 -6.18
C GLU A 54 -12.75 8.65 -4.93
N VAL A 55 -11.52 8.27 -4.60
CA VAL A 55 -10.77 8.79 -3.44
C VAL A 55 -10.51 10.29 -3.58
N PHE A 56 -9.98 10.74 -4.72
CA PHE A 56 -9.62 12.13 -4.94
C PHE A 56 -10.83 13.02 -5.30
N SER A 57 -11.99 12.43 -5.60
CA SER A 57 -13.26 13.18 -5.68
C SER A 57 -13.72 13.74 -4.32
N VAL A 58 -13.25 13.17 -3.21
CA VAL A 58 -13.64 13.58 -1.85
C VAL A 58 -12.49 14.08 -0.98
N LEU A 59 -11.24 13.82 -1.36
CA LEU A 59 -10.04 14.27 -0.65
C LEU A 59 -9.25 15.27 -1.49
N ALA A 60 -8.93 16.42 -0.91
CA ALA A 60 -7.99 17.36 -1.50
C ALA A 60 -6.55 16.86 -1.27
N PRO A 61 -5.67 16.84 -2.31
CA PRO A 61 -4.29 16.36 -2.19
C PRO A 61 -3.47 16.97 -1.04
N GLU A 62 -3.78 18.21 -0.67
CA GLU A 62 -3.10 18.96 0.39
C GLU A 62 -3.33 18.33 1.77
N THR A 63 -4.43 17.60 1.94
CA THR A 63 -4.77 16.88 3.19
C THR A 63 -3.93 15.61 3.37
N LEU A 64 -3.22 15.16 2.33
CA LEU A 64 -2.46 13.93 2.36
C LEU A 64 -1.03 14.16 2.85
N HIS A 65 -0.65 13.42 3.89
CA HIS A 65 0.74 13.30 4.34
C HIS A 65 1.51 12.30 3.49
N SER A 66 0.92 11.13 3.19
CA SER A 66 1.57 10.13 2.35
C SER A 66 0.58 9.21 1.66
N VAL A 67 0.98 8.68 0.50
CA VAL A 67 0.29 7.61 -0.22
C VAL A 67 1.28 6.48 -0.45
N THR A 68 0.91 5.25 -0.10
CA THR A 68 1.75 4.08 -0.35
C THR A 68 1.00 3.05 -1.16
N VAL A 69 1.68 2.52 -2.19
CA VAL A 69 1.24 1.36 -2.96
C VAL A 69 2.15 0.17 -2.66
N GLY A 70 1.60 -1.04 -2.56
CA GLY A 70 2.41 -2.23 -2.35
C GLY A 70 1.69 -3.49 -2.79
N PRO A 71 2.34 -4.44 -3.48
CA PRO A 71 1.69 -5.67 -3.94
C PRO A 71 1.43 -6.63 -2.77
N PHE A 72 0.50 -7.56 -3.00
CA PHE A 72 0.23 -8.66 -2.07
C PHE A 72 1.50 -9.41 -1.70
N ARG A 73 1.87 -9.43 -0.42
CA ARG A 73 3.04 -10.17 0.06
C ARG A 73 2.76 -10.87 1.37
N MET A 74 3.30 -12.08 1.52
CA MET A 74 3.03 -12.89 2.71
C MET A 74 4.16 -13.89 3.00
N PRO A 75 4.54 -14.14 4.27
CA PRO A 75 5.48 -15.21 4.59
C PRO A 75 5.00 -16.57 4.06
N GLN A 76 5.88 -17.34 3.43
CA GLN A 76 5.51 -18.60 2.74
C GLN A 76 4.82 -19.60 3.67
N ARG A 77 5.28 -19.71 4.93
CA ARG A 77 4.64 -20.60 5.92
C ARG A 77 3.20 -20.21 6.19
N PHE A 78 2.91 -18.92 6.27
CA PHE A 78 1.56 -18.42 6.53
C PHE A 78 0.67 -18.61 5.29
N PHE A 79 1.19 -18.32 4.09
CA PHE A 79 0.49 -18.56 2.84
C PHE A 79 0.04 -20.02 2.68
N ARG A 80 0.93 -21.00 2.91
CA ARG A 80 0.57 -22.42 2.84
C ARG A 80 -0.56 -22.80 3.81
N ASN A 81 -0.57 -22.22 5.00
CA ASN A 81 -1.64 -22.46 5.97
C ASN A 81 -2.98 -21.89 5.48
N LEU A 82 -2.98 -20.68 4.90
CA LEU A 82 -4.19 -20.06 4.36
C LEU A 82 -4.78 -20.85 3.19
N VAL A 83 -3.95 -21.27 2.24
CA VAL A 83 -4.39 -22.11 1.09
C VAL A 83 -5.08 -23.39 1.58
N ARG A 84 -4.55 -24.01 2.65
CA ARG A 84 -5.15 -25.22 3.23
C ARG A 84 -6.48 -24.96 3.92
N LEU A 85 -6.62 -23.82 4.61
CA LEU A 85 -7.84 -23.45 5.33
C LEU A 85 -8.95 -22.95 4.39
N TYR A 86 -8.57 -22.30 3.30
CA TYR A 86 -9.49 -21.68 2.34
C TYR A 86 -9.13 -22.11 0.90
N PRO A 87 -9.24 -23.41 0.56
CA PRO A 87 -8.80 -23.93 -0.73
C PRO A 87 -9.63 -23.41 -1.92
N SER A 88 -10.84 -22.93 -1.67
CA SER A 88 -11.73 -22.35 -2.68
C SER A 88 -11.57 -20.83 -2.82
N GLU A 89 -10.68 -20.19 -2.07
CA GLU A 89 -10.47 -18.74 -2.12
C GLU A 89 -9.75 -18.36 -3.43
N PRO A 90 -10.41 -17.64 -4.36
CA PRO A 90 -9.83 -17.39 -5.68
C PRO A 90 -8.55 -16.56 -5.65
N LEU A 91 -8.35 -15.73 -4.62
CA LEU A 91 -7.11 -14.96 -4.47
C LEU A 91 -5.87 -15.86 -4.51
N PHE A 92 -5.97 -17.09 -3.97
CA PHE A 92 -4.84 -18.00 -3.88
C PHE A 92 -4.59 -18.82 -5.15
N ALA A 93 -5.45 -18.71 -6.16
CA ALA A 93 -5.21 -19.25 -7.50
C ALA A 93 -4.33 -18.32 -8.36
N SER A 94 -4.02 -17.11 -7.89
CA SER A 94 -3.14 -16.15 -8.55
C SER A 94 -1.72 -16.71 -8.74
N PRO A 95 -0.97 -16.22 -9.76
CA PRO A 95 0.36 -16.74 -10.12
C PRO A 95 1.46 -16.26 -9.15
N PHE A 96 1.29 -16.53 -7.86
CA PHE A 96 2.26 -16.16 -6.85
C PHE A 96 3.53 -17.01 -6.92
N GLN A 97 4.66 -16.36 -6.64
CA GLN A 97 5.99 -16.96 -6.56
C GLN A 97 6.54 -16.78 -5.16
N ASN A 98 7.32 -17.77 -4.70
CA ASN A 98 8.10 -17.62 -3.48
C ASN A 98 9.43 -16.95 -3.81
N ARG A 99 9.63 -15.74 -3.28
CA ARG A 99 10.89 -15.00 -3.34
C ARG A 99 11.45 -14.88 -1.93
N SER A 100 12.53 -15.61 -1.67
CA SER A 100 13.29 -15.53 -0.41
C SER A 100 12.45 -15.72 0.87
N GLY A 101 11.46 -16.64 0.83
CA GLY A 101 10.58 -16.94 1.97
C GLY A 101 9.33 -16.08 2.06
N SER A 102 9.12 -15.16 1.10
CA SER A 102 7.89 -14.38 0.92
C SER A 102 7.19 -14.78 -0.37
N VAL A 103 5.90 -15.03 -0.31
CA VAL A 103 5.02 -15.27 -1.45
C VAL A 103 4.48 -13.93 -1.94
N SER A 104 4.63 -13.65 -3.24
CA SER A 104 4.08 -12.46 -3.93
C SER A 104 4.06 -12.67 -5.46
N TYR A 105 3.58 -11.74 -6.28
CA TYR A 105 3.61 -11.79 -7.75
C TYR A 105 5.04 -11.80 -8.31
N SER A 106 5.26 -12.22 -9.55
CA SER A 106 6.59 -12.12 -10.18
C SER A 106 7.11 -10.67 -10.16
N THR A 107 8.44 -10.49 -10.17
CA THR A 107 9.05 -9.14 -10.14
C THR A 107 8.52 -8.25 -11.26
N THR A 108 8.48 -8.75 -12.50
CA THR A 108 7.93 -8.02 -13.65
C THR A 108 6.49 -7.58 -13.43
N GLN A 109 5.68 -8.41 -12.79
CA GLN A 109 4.27 -8.11 -12.55
C GLN A 109 4.08 -7.12 -11.41
N GLU A 110 4.89 -7.21 -10.34
CA GLU A 110 4.91 -6.17 -9.31
C GLU A 110 5.33 -4.82 -9.89
N GLU A 111 6.36 -4.79 -10.72
CA GLU A 111 6.83 -3.58 -11.39
C GLU A 111 5.74 -2.97 -12.29
N GLU A 112 5.01 -3.79 -13.06
CA GLU A 112 3.88 -3.32 -13.86
C GLU A 112 2.79 -2.71 -12.96
N MET A 113 2.38 -3.43 -11.91
CA MET A 113 1.30 -2.99 -11.04
C MET A 113 1.65 -1.71 -10.27
N ILE A 114 2.85 -1.65 -9.70
CA ILE A 114 3.35 -0.48 -8.98
C ILE A 114 3.55 0.68 -9.95
N GLY A 115 4.15 0.43 -11.12
CA GLY A 115 4.39 1.45 -12.14
C GLY A 115 3.09 2.11 -12.59
N PHE A 116 2.10 1.30 -12.98
CA PHE A 116 0.77 1.80 -13.34
C PHE A 116 0.14 2.62 -12.22
N CYS A 117 0.10 2.10 -10.99
CA CYS A 117 -0.55 2.83 -9.89
C CYS A 117 0.19 4.14 -9.56
N ARG A 118 1.52 4.17 -9.68
CA ARG A 118 2.31 5.39 -9.45
C ARG A 118 2.05 6.44 -10.51
N GLU A 119 1.94 6.04 -11.77
CA GLU A 119 1.61 6.94 -12.87
C GLU A 119 0.22 7.57 -12.68
N GLU A 120 -0.79 6.75 -12.38
CA GLU A 120 -2.15 7.23 -12.11
C GLU A 120 -2.19 8.18 -10.89
N LEU A 121 -1.47 7.85 -9.81
CA LEU A 121 -1.42 8.66 -8.60
C LEU A 121 -0.65 9.98 -8.77
N ALA A 122 0.27 10.05 -9.73
CA ALA A 122 1.06 11.26 -9.99
C ALA A 122 0.20 12.44 -10.48
N ALA A 123 -1.00 12.17 -11.01
CA ALA A 123 -1.97 13.21 -11.35
C ALA A 123 -2.52 13.93 -10.10
N TYR A 124 -2.43 13.31 -8.93
CA TYR A 124 -3.03 13.80 -7.69
C TYR A 124 -2.01 14.11 -6.60
N VAL A 125 -0.89 13.37 -6.53
CA VAL A 125 0.03 13.39 -5.39
C VAL A 125 1.45 13.66 -5.88
N PRO A 126 2.16 14.62 -5.27
CA PRO A 126 3.53 14.91 -5.65
C PRO A 126 4.47 13.73 -5.30
N PRO A 127 5.56 13.52 -6.06
CA PRO A 127 6.44 12.36 -5.89
C PRO A 127 6.99 12.16 -4.48
N GLU A 128 7.22 13.24 -3.72
CA GLU A 128 7.80 13.22 -2.38
C GLU A 128 6.86 12.61 -1.33
N ARG A 129 5.56 12.52 -1.65
CA ARG A 129 4.53 11.90 -0.78
C ARG A 129 4.09 10.53 -1.27
N LEU A 130 4.64 10.05 -2.39
CA LEU A 130 4.27 8.78 -3.02
C LEU A 130 5.35 7.72 -2.78
N PHE A 131 4.98 6.66 -2.06
CA PHE A 131 5.88 5.58 -1.65
C PHE A 131 5.45 4.24 -2.24
N SER A 132 6.41 3.34 -2.43
CA SER A 132 6.15 1.95 -2.81
C SER A 132 6.79 0.98 -1.82
N CYS A 133 6.04 -0.05 -1.41
CA CYS A 133 6.58 -1.16 -0.63
C CYS A 133 6.67 -2.40 -1.52
N SER A 134 7.87 -2.87 -1.86
CA SER A 134 8.06 -4.16 -2.52
C SER A 134 8.76 -5.17 -1.60
N VAL A 135 8.74 -6.45 -1.97
CA VAL A 135 9.45 -7.51 -1.23
C VAL A 135 10.96 -7.25 -1.20
N ASP A 136 11.48 -6.63 -2.26
CA ASP A 136 12.92 -6.36 -2.45
C ASP A 136 13.38 -5.07 -1.76
N THR A 137 12.46 -4.20 -1.32
CA THR A 137 12.78 -2.95 -0.61
C THR A 137 12.71 -3.07 0.92
N ARG A 138 12.83 -4.26 1.52
CA ARG A 138 13.18 -4.35 2.94
C ARG A 138 14.64 -3.91 3.14
N GLN A 139 14.93 -2.63 2.95
CA GLN A 139 16.03 -2.02 3.66
C GLN A 139 15.60 -1.98 5.12
N HIS A 140 16.29 -2.76 5.98
CA HIS A 140 16.19 -2.56 7.42
C HIS A 140 16.41 -1.07 7.69
N TRP A 141 15.45 -0.39 8.31
CA TRP A 141 15.64 0.97 8.78
C TRP A 141 16.84 0.97 9.73
N ASN A 142 17.93 1.58 9.31
CA ASN A 142 19.04 1.91 10.19
C ASN A 142 18.76 3.33 10.69
N PRO A 143 18.53 3.56 11.99
CA PRO A 143 18.37 4.91 12.48
C PRO A 143 19.63 5.72 12.14
N PRO A 144 19.51 7.01 11.76
CA PRO A 144 20.68 7.85 11.54
C PRO A 144 21.56 7.82 12.79
N ALA A 145 22.87 7.64 12.58
CA ALA A 145 23.85 7.69 13.66
C ALA A 145 23.62 8.99 14.45
N GLN A 146 23.45 8.87 15.76
CA GLN A 146 23.33 10.03 16.64
C GLN A 146 24.54 10.93 16.41
N VAL A 147 24.28 12.20 16.09
CA VAL A 147 25.32 13.22 15.99
C VAL A 147 26.03 13.27 17.35
N PRO A 148 27.37 13.12 17.42
CA PRO A 148 28.09 13.25 18.67
C PRO A 148 27.76 14.60 19.29
N GLN A 149 27.20 14.58 20.51
CA GLN A 149 27.04 15.80 21.29
C GLN A 149 28.44 16.38 21.52
N ALA A 150 28.63 17.64 21.13
CA ALA A 150 29.85 18.38 21.41
C ALA A 150 30.07 18.40 22.92
N THR A 151 31.11 17.70 23.38
CA THR A 151 31.56 17.75 24.76
C THR A 151 31.95 19.18 25.09
N GLY A 152 31.24 19.77 26.05
CA GLY A 152 31.50 21.11 26.55
C GLY A 152 32.94 21.26 27.03
N VAL A 153 33.50 22.42 26.71
CA VAL A 153 34.80 22.92 27.17
C VAL A 153 34.79 23.02 28.71
N PRO A 154 35.76 22.44 29.44
CA PRO A 154 35.91 22.75 30.86
C PRO A 154 36.55 24.13 31.01
N THR A 155 35.85 25.03 31.70
CA THR A 155 36.42 26.26 32.24
C THR A 155 37.06 25.95 33.59
N GLN A 156 38.39 26.06 33.63
CA GLN A 156 39.30 26.56 34.70
C GLN A 156 40.63 25.82 34.67
#